data_AF-A0A831NWV1-F1
#
_entry.id   AF-A0A831NWV1-F1
#
_cell.length_a   1.000
_cell.length_b   1.000
_cell.length_c   1.000
_cell.angle_alpha   90.00
_cell.angle_beta   90.00
_cell.angle_gamma   90.00
#
_symmetry.space_group_name_H-M   'P 1'
#
loop_
_entity.id
_entity.type
_entity.pdbx_description
1 polymer ?
#
loop_
_entity_poly.entity_id
_entity_poly.type
_entity_poly.pdbx_seq_one_letter_code
_entity_poly.pdbx_strand_id
1 'polypeptide(L)'
;MPKIPTVLMVLDGWGVSSGDSKDAIASARTPVMDTLAQRFPTSTMGASGEEVGLPDGQIGNSEVGHLNLGAGRIVYQDFTRINEAIRSGTFQKNPVFLEAFKRIRSASGNLHVMGLMSDGGVHSHIDQIKALVSLASQNDVERIFVHAFMDGRDTPPNSGIKYIREMESCLTSLGNAEIATVSGRFYAMDRDNRWERVHAAYRAMVSG
;
A
#
# COMPACT_ATOMS: atom_id res chain seq x y z
N MET A 1 -28.55 -39.95 -4.16
CA MET A 1 -27.16 -40.41 -4.43
C MET A 1 -26.26 -39.91 -3.31
N PRO A 2 -25.28 -40.69 -2.84
CA PRO A 2 -24.26 -40.18 -1.93
C PRO A 2 -23.46 -39.07 -2.62
N LYS A 3 -23.12 -38.00 -1.89
CA LYS A 3 -22.26 -36.93 -2.40
C LYS A 3 -20.82 -37.43 -2.42
N ILE A 4 -20.12 -37.20 -3.53
CA ILE A 4 -18.67 -37.41 -3.60
C ILE A 4 -18.00 -36.13 -3.06
N PRO A 5 -17.19 -36.21 -2.00
CA PRO A 5 -16.55 -35.01 -1.44
C PRO A 5 -15.36 -34.59 -2.29
N THR A 6 -15.28 -33.28 -2.56
CA THR A 6 -14.06 -32.62 -3.05
C THR A 6 -13.49 -31.81 -1.88
N VAL A 7 -12.22 -32.04 -1.55
CA VAL A 7 -11.58 -31.43 -0.38
C VAL A 7 -10.39 -30.60 -0.82
N LEU A 8 -10.38 -29.31 -0.44
CA LEU A 8 -9.18 -28.47 -0.44
C LEU A 8 -8.56 -28.55 0.96
N MET A 9 -7.34 -29.08 1.05
CA MET A 9 -6.58 -29.16 2.30
C MET A 9 -5.44 -28.15 2.28
N VAL A 10 -5.48 -27.19 3.21
CA VAL A 10 -4.43 -26.16 3.36
C VAL A 10 -3.56 -26.53 4.55
N LEU A 11 -2.28 -26.80 4.30
CA LEU A 11 -1.27 -26.99 5.34
C LEU A 11 -0.63 -25.63 5.62
N ASP A 12 -1.13 -24.91 6.63
CA ASP A 12 -0.66 -23.54 6.91
C ASP A 12 0.82 -23.54 7.31
N GLY A 13 1.61 -22.66 6.70
CA GLY A 13 3.07 -22.61 6.86
C GLY A 13 3.87 -23.74 6.19
N TRP A 14 3.26 -24.54 5.31
CA TRP A 14 3.96 -25.61 4.58
C TRP A 14 4.52 -25.15 3.22
N GLY A 15 5.80 -24.80 3.18
CA GLY A 15 6.51 -24.38 1.96
C GLY A 15 7.43 -25.44 1.36
N VAL A 16 7.91 -25.18 0.14
CA VAL A 16 9.00 -25.94 -0.51
C VAL A 16 10.27 -25.09 -0.45
N SER A 17 11.33 -25.62 0.14
CA SER A 17 12.63 -24.94 0.26
C SER A 17 13.77 -25.77 -0.34
N SER A 18 15.00 -25.26 -0.30
CA SER A 18 16.21 -25.99 -0.72
C SER A 18 16.61 -27.14 0.22
N GLY A 19 15.91 -27.35 1.33
CA GLY A 19 16.09 -28.50 2.21
C GLY A 19 17.37 -28.47 3.03
N ASP A 20 17.75 -27.31 3.56
CA ASP A 20 18.91 -27.20 4.45
C ASP A 20 18.62 -27.74 5.87
N SER A 21 19.63 -27.73 6.74
CA SER A 21 19.50 -28.26 8.11
C SER A 21 18.53 -27.47 9.01
N LYS A 22 17.99 -26.35 8.55
CA LYS A 22 16.98 -25.54 9.26
C LYS A 22 15.57 -25.74 8.70
N ASP A 23 15.43 -26.47 7.59
CA ASP A 23 14.13 -26.82 7.04
C ASP A 23 13.48 -27.96 7.84
N ALA A 24 12.52 -27.58 8.67
CA ALA A 24 11.76 -28.51 9.50
C ALA A 24 10.89 -29.48 8.67
N ILE A 25 10.41 -29.06 7.49
CA ILE A 25 9.58 -29.90 6.61
C ILE A 25 10.46 -30.96 5.95
N ALA A 26 11.59 -30.55 5.38
CA ALA A 26 12.54 -31.49 4.76
C ALA A 26 13.18 -32.45 5.77
N SER A 27 13.35 -32.02 7.02
CA SER A 27 13.91 -32.84 8.09
C SER A 27 12.89 -33.78 8.75
N ALA A 28 11.59 -33.55 8.54
CA ALA A 28 10.54 -34.36 9.13
C ALA A 28 10.32 -35.68 8.37
N ARG A 29 9.81 -36.69 9.07
CA ARG A 29 9.31 -37.91 8.42
C ARG A 29 7.86 -37.69 7.99
N THR A 30 7.62 -37.52 6.69
CA THR A 30 6.32 -37.10 6.13
C THR A 30 5.72 -38.16 5.19
N PRO A 31 5.65 -39.45 5.59
CA PRO A 31 5.41 -40.57 4.66
C PRO A 31 4.09 -40.46 3.89
N VAL A 32 3.07 -39.85 4.48
CA VAL A 32 1.79 -39.59 3.80
C VAL A 32 1.95 -38.55 2.70
N MET A 33 2.54 -37.39 3.00
CA MET A 33 2.77 -36.33 2.02
C MET A 33 3.72 -36.77 0.93
N ASP A 34 4.78 -37.52 1.28
CA ASP A 34 5.76 -38.06 0.33
C ASP A 34 5.09 -39.03 -0.65
N THR A 35 4.25 -39.92 -0.13
CA THR A 35 3.50 -40.88 -0.95
C THR A 35 2.51 -40.17 -1.89
N LEU A 36 1.83 -39.12 -1.41
CA LEU A 36 0.90 -38.34 -2.22
C LEU A 36 1.64 -37.64 -3.37
N ALA A 37 2.78 -36.99 -3.07
CA ALA A 37 3.59 -36.29 -4.05
C ALA A 37 4.18 -37.22 -5.13
N GLN A 38 4.54 -38.46 -4.75
CA GLN A 38 5.07 -39.47 -5.70
C GLN A 38 4.00 -40.13 -6.58
N ARG A 39 2.79 -40.32 -6.05
CA ARG A 39 1.74 -41.11 -6.73
C ARG A 39 0.78 -40.27 -7.57
N PHE A 40 0.64 -38.99 -7.29
CA PHE A 40 -0.35 -38.11 -7.94
C PHE A 40 0.30 -36.89 -8.59
N PRO A 41 -0.36 -36.25 -9.58
CA PRO A 41 0.12 -35.02 -10.18
C PRO A 41 0.37 -33.94 -9.12
N THR A 42 1.59 -33.41 -9.10
CA THR A 42 2.05 -32.44 -8.09
C THR A 42 2.72 -31.26 -8.79
N SER A 43 2.54 -30.07 -8.25
CA SER A 43 3.16 -28.83 -8.73
C SER A 43 3.40 -27.87 -7.56
N THR A 44 4.09 -26.77 -7.83
CA THR A 44 4.33 -25.66 -6.88
C THR A 44 3.65 -24.39 -7.40
N MET A 45 3.35 -23.47 -6.49
CA MET A 45 2.75 -22.18 -6.82
C MET A 45 3.39 -21.06 -5.99
N GLY A 46 3.38 -19.86 -6.54
CA GLY A 46 3.68 -18.64 -5.81
C GLY A 46 2.72 -18.40 -4.67
N ALA A 47 3.25 -18.12 -3.48
CA ALA A 47 2.46 -17.83 -2.28
C ALA A 47 2.90 -16.53 -1.57
N SER A 48 3.68 -15.69 -2.26
CA SER A 48 4.28 -14.46 -1.74
C SER A 48 4.45 -13.43 -2.86
N GLY A 49 4.73 -12.18 -2.50
CA GLY A 49 4.99 -11.11 -3.46
C GLY A 49 3.84 -10.88 -4.45
N GLU A 50 4.19 -10.50 -5.68
CA GLU A 50 3.22 -10.10 -6.71
C GLU A 50 2.25 -11.24 -7.07
N GLU A 51 2.66 -12.51 -6.91
CA GLU A 51 1.83 -13.68 -7.23
C GLU A 51 0.59 -13.82 -6.32
N VAL A 52 0.58 -13.15 -5.16
CA VAL A 52 -0.57 -13.10 -4.25
C VAL A 52 -1.04 -11.67 -3.96
N GLY A 53 -0.59 -10.70 -4.76
CA GLY A 53 -1.02 -9.30 -4.63
C GLY A 53 -0.30 -8.50 -3.55
N LEU A 54 0.88 -8.96 -3.11
CA LEU A 54 1.80 -8.24 -2.23
C LEU A 54 2.92 -7.55 -3.03
N PRO A 55 3.63 -6.56 -2.45
CA PRO A 55 4.87 -6.03 -2.99
C PRO A 55 5.92 -7.11 -3.22
N ASP A 56 6.79 -6.92 -4.22
CA ASP A 56 7.88 -7.85 -4.51
C ASP A 56 8.76 -8.14 -3.28
N GLY A 57 9.15 -9.39 -3.12
CA GLY A 57 9.92 -9.88 -1.97
C GLY A 57 9.16 -9.98 -0.64
N GLN A 58 7.91 -9.50 -0.55
CA GLN A 58 7.14 -9.60 0.69
C GLN A 58 6.61 -11.02 0.92
N ILE A 59 6.92 -11.57 2.10
CA ILE A 59 6.41 -12.87 2.52
C ILE A 59 4.88 -12.91 2.57
N GLY A 60 4.32 -14.04 2.16
CA GLY A 60 2.89 -14.31 2.30
C GLY A 60 2.48 -14.49 3.76
N ASN A 61 1.17 -14.50 4.00
CA ASN A 61 0.57 -14.79 5.31
C ASN A 61 -0.78 -15.48 5.12
N SER A 62 -1.35 -16.01 6.22
CA SER A 62 -2.60 -16.77 6.19
C SER A 62 -3.77 -15.98 5.60
N GLU A 63 -3.92 -14.69 5.93
CA GLU A 63 -5.02 -13.85 5.42
C GLU A 63 -4.94 -13.71 3.90
N VAL A 64 -3.77 -13.28 3.38
CA VAL A 64 -3.53 -13.10 1.95
C VAL A 64 -3.69 -14.43 1.20
N GLY A 65 -3.16 -15.53 1.73
CA GLY A 65 -3.24 -16.85 1.11
C GLY A 65 -4.68 -17.34 0.99
N HIS A 66 -5.46 -17.30 2.09
CA HIS A 66 -6.85 -17.76 2.09
C HIS A 66 -7.74 -16.88 1.21
N LEU A 67 -7.48 -15.56 1.17
CA LEU A 67 -8.19 -14.62 0.32
C LEU A 67 -8.01 -14.96 -1.17
N ASN A 68 -6.78 -15.21 -1.60
CA ASN A 68 -6.46 -15.58 -2.99
C ASN A 68 -7.05 -16.94 -3.36
N LEU A 69 -6.93 -17.95 -2.49
CA LEU A 69 -7.50 -19.29 -2.70
C LEU A 69 -9.03 -19.23 -2.84
N GLY A 70 -9.70 -18.47 -1.96
CA GLY A 70 -11.15 -18.31 -2.01
C GLY A 70 -11.64 -17.45 -3.18
N ALA A 71 -10.83 -16.47 -3.62
CA ALA A 71 -11.20 -15.57 -4.69
C ALA A 71 -10.95 -16.14 -6.10
N GLY A 72 -10.06 -17.13 -6.24
CA GLY A 72 -9.69 -17.72 -7.54
C GLY A 72 -8.97 -16.74 -8.47
N ARG A 73 -8.33 -15.71 -7.91
CA ARG A 73 -7.58 -14.65 -8.62
C ARG A 73 -6.62 -13.96 -7.67
N ILE A 74 -5.64 -13.24 -8.23
CA ILE A 74 -4.76 -12.36 -7.47
C ILE A 74 -5.61 -11.27 -6.80
N VAL A 75 -5.57 -11.22 -5.47
CA VAL A 75 -6.22 -10.18 -4.68
C VAL A 75 -5.19 -9.16 -4.25
N TYR A 76 -5.06 -8.10 -5.05
CA TYR A 76 -4.18 -6.99 -4.73
C TYR A 76 -4.63 -6.29 -3.46
N GLN A 77 -3.71 -6.20 -2.49
CA GLN A 77 -3.85 -5.29 -1.37
C GLN A 77 -3.82 -3.85 -1.88
N ASP A 78 -4.50 -2.93 -1.20
CA ASP A 78 -4.65 -1.55 -1.70
C ASP A 78 -3.30 -0.88 -1.99
N PHE A 79 -2.28 -1.12 -1.16
CA PHE A 79 -0.92 -0.63 -1.41
C PHE A 79 -0.37 -1.10 -2.77
N THR A 80 -0.39 -2.42 -3.02
CA THR A 80 0.07 -3.02 -4.28
C THR A 80 -0.80 -2.58 -5.46
N ARG A 81 -2.13 -2.50 -5.26
CA ARG A 81 -3.09 -2.07 -6.28
C ARG A 81 -2.79 -0.65 -6.75
N ILE A 82 -2.53 0.27 -5.82
CA ILE A 82 -2.22 1.66 -6.15
C ILE A 82 -0.84 1.76 -6.83
N ASN A 83 0.17 1.04 -6.34
CA ASN A 83 1.50 1.03 -6.96
C ASN A 83 1.46 0.46 -8.38
N GLU A 84 0.72 -0.62 -8.61
CA GLU A 84 0.52 -1.18 -9.94
C GLU A 84 -0.25 -0.21 -10.83
N ALA A 85 -1.25 0.50 -10.30
CA ALA A 85 -1.96 1.51 -11.07
C ALA A 85 -1.02 2.64 -11.53
N ILE A 86 -0.10 3.07 -10.66
CA ILE A 86 0.92 4.08 -10.99
C ILE A 86 1.88 3.53 -12.05
N ARG A 87 2.38 2.30 -11.87
CA ARG A 87 3.32 1.61 -12.77
C ARG A 87 2.74 1.38 -14.17
N SER A 88 1.50 0.90 -14.25
CA SER A 88 0.79 0.58 -15.49
C SER A 88 0.21 1.78 -16.24
N GLY A 89 0.23 2.98 -15.64
CA GLY A 89 -0.36 4.17 -16.23
C GLY A 89 -1.90 4.27 -16.06
N THR A 90 -2.52 3.38 -15.29
CA THR A 90 -3.97 3.39 -15.06
C THR A 90 -4.38 4.39 -13.97
N PHE A 91 -3.48 4.74 -13.06
CA PHE A 91 -3.69 5.76 -12.02
C PHE A 91 -4.03 7.14 -12.62
N GLN A 92 -3.35 7.50 -13.72
CA GLN A 92 -3.51 8.75 -14.45
C GLN A 92 -4.87 8.83 -15.17
N LYS A 93 -5.51 7.68 -15.41
CA LYS A 93 -6.82 7.57 -16.06
C LYS A 93 -7.97 7.42 -15.06
N ASN A 94 -7.69 7.50 -13.76
CA ASN A 94 -8.72 7.31 -12.74
C ASN A 94 -9.79 8.42 -12.86
N PRO A 95 -11.06 8.07 -13.15
CA PRO A 95 -12.09 9.05 -13.42
C PRO A 95 -12.39 9.96 -12.22
N VAL A 96 -12.22 9.45 -10.99
CA VAL A 96 -12.43 10.23 -9.76
C VAL A 96 -11.42 11.38 -9.66
N PHE A 97 -10.15 11.12 -9.98
CA PHE A 97 -9.11 12.16 -9.98
C PHE A 97 -9.36 13.17 -11.09
N LEU A 98 -9.62 12.71 -12.31
CA LEU A 98 -9.85 13.60 -13.46
C LEU A 98 -11.08 14.50 -13.25
N GLU A 99 -12.15 13.95 -12.68
CA GLU A 99 -13.35 14.72 -12.32
C GLU A 99 -13.07 15.74 -11.21
N ALA A 100 -12.33 15.35 -10.17
CA ALA A 100 -11.94 16.25 -9.09
C ALA A 100 -11.10 17.43 -9.61
N PHE A 101 -10.09 17.17 -10.45
CA PHE A 101 -9.28 18.24 -11.05
C PHE A 101 -10.10 19.15 -11.95
N LYS A 102 -11.00 18.59 -12.77
CA LYS A 102 -11.92 19.38 -13.60
C LYS A 102 -12.75 20.33 -12.73
N ARG A 103 -13.34 19.83 -11.64
CA ARG A 103 -14.15 20.65 -10.72
C ARG A 103 -13.34 21.76 -10.07
N ILE A 104 -12.12 21.47 -9.63
CA ILE A 104 -11.22 22.45 -9.01
C ILE A 104 -10.89 23.56 -10.01
N ARG A 105 -10.52 23.21 -11.25
CA ARG A 105 -10.25 24.20 -12.31
C ARG A 105 -11.48 25.05 -12.64
N SER A 106 -12.64 24.44 -12.79
CA SER A 106 -13.89 25.17 -13.10
C SER A 106 -14.32 26.14 -11.99
N ALA A 107 -13.88 25.91 -10.76
CA ALA A 107 -14.16 26.79 -9.62
C ALA A 107 -13.03 27.77 -9.31
N SER A 108 -11.93 27.77 -10.08
CA SER A 108 -10.69 28.49 -9.75
C SER A 108 -10.20 28.19 -8.31
N GLY A 109 -10.43 26.95 -7.87
CA GLY A 109 -10.09 26.48 -6.53
C GLY A 109 -8.65 25.97 -6.45
N ASN A 110 -8.23 25.63 -5.23
CA ASN A 110 -6.94 25.02 -4.95
C ASN A 110 -7.12 23.54 -4.61
N LEU A 111 -6.15 22.69 -4.98
CA LEU A 111 -6.12 21.30 -4.53
C LEU A 111 -5.37 21.22 -3.19
N HIS A 112 -5.95 20.50 -2.24
CA HIS A 112 -5.29 20.14 -0.99
C HIS A 112 -5.08 18.62 -0.96
N VAL A 113 -3.83 18.20 -0.77
CA VAL A 113 -3.45 16.79 -0.62
C VAL A 113 -2.89 16.60 0.77
N MET A 114 -3.40 15.63 1.52
CA MET A 114 -2.94 15.32 2.87
C MET A 114 -2.63 13.83 2.99
N GLY A 115 -1.59 13.49 3.76
CA GLY A 115 -1.19 12.10 3.93
C GLY A 115 0.04 11.93 4.80
N LEU A 116 0.22 10.70 5.30
CA LEU A 116 1.41 10.30 6.05
C LEU A 116 2.64 10.32 5.12
N MET A 117 3.66 11.09 5.50
CA MET A 117 4.80 11.46 4.67
C MET A 117 6.02 10.59 4.98
N SER A 118 5.97 9.33 4.55
CA SER A 118 7.06 8.36 4.73
C SER A 118 7.02 7.24 3.67
N ASP A 119 8.04 6.38 3.67
CA ASP A 119 8.13 5.14 2.88
C ASP A 119 7.72 3.89 3.70
N GLY A 120 6.99 4.08 4.81
CA GLY A 120 6.63 2.99 5.73
C GLY A 120 5.63 1.96 5.16
N GLY A 121 4.79 2.33 4.19
CA GLY A 121 3.90 1.40 3.47
C GLY A 121 2.71 0.85 4.27
N VAL A 122 2.54 1.23 5.54
CA VAL A 122 1.44 0.76 6.40
C VAL A 122 0.15 1.56 6.15
N HIS A 123 0.23 2.89 6.18
CA HIS A 123 -0.92 3.77 6.01
C HIS A 123 -0.89 4.58 4.71
N SER A 124 0.29 4.74 4.11
CA SER A 124 0.52 5.48 2.87
C SER A 124 1.92 5.17 2.35
N HIS A 125 2.28 5.77 1.21
CA HIS A 125 3.64 5.83 0.73
C HIS A 125 3.88 7.18 0.03
N ILE A 126 5.02 7.82 0.31
CA ILE A 126 5.37 9.14 -0.22
C ILE A 126 5.25 9.20 -1.76
N ASP A 127 5.63 8.14 -2.47
CA ASP A 127 5.55 8.10 -3.92
C ASP A 127 4.12 8.14 -4.47
N GLN A 128 3.13 7.64 -3.72
CA GLN A 128 1.72 7.74 -4.11
C GLN A 128 1.24 9.20 -3.99
N ILE A 129 1.71 9.93 -2.97
CA ILE A 129 1.43 11.36 -2.80
C ILE A 129 2.08 12.17 -3.94
N LYS A 130 3.35 11.91 -4.25
CA LYS A 130 4.03 12.54 -5.40
C LYS A 130 3.34 12.27 -6.72
N ALA A 131 2.90 11.03 -6.95
CA ALA A 131 2.17 10.65 -8.16
C ALA A 131 0.85 11.42 -8.30
N LEU A 132 0.11 11.59 -7.20
CA LEU A 132 -1.13 12.36 -7.18
C LEU A 132 -0.89 13.85 -7.47
N VAL A 133 0.11 14.46 -6.81
CA VAL A 133 0.44 15.88 -7.00
C VAL A 133 0.97 16.15 -8.41
N SER A 134 1.82 15.26 -8.93
CA SER A 134 2.31 15.35 -10.32
C SER A 134 1.16 15.22 -11.32
N LEU A 135 0.23 14.28 -11.10
CA LEU A 135 -0.94 14.10 -11.96
C LEU A 135 -1.85 15.33 -11.94
N ALA A 136 -2.06 15.93 -10.76
CA ALA A 136 -2.84 17.17 -10.64
C ALA A 136 -2.20 18.33 -11.43
N SER A 137 -0.87 18.49 -11.32
CA SER A 137 -0.12 19.50 -12.07
C SER A 137 -0.21 19.28 -13.59
N GLN A 138 -0.07 18.02 -14.05
CA GLN A 138 -0.26 17.63 -15.46
C GLN A 138 -1.68 17.84 -15.98
N ASN A 139 -2.65 17.99 -15.08
CA ASN A 139 -4.05 18.30 -15.40
C ASN A 139 -4.37 19.77 -15.10
N ASP A 140 -3.39 20.67 -15.22
CA ASP A 140 -3.57 22.13 -15.15
C ASP A 140 -4.25 22.63 -13.86
N VAL A 141 -4.09 21.93 -12.74
CA VAL A 141 -4.50 22.46 -11.43
C VAL A 141 -3.56 23.59 -11.07
N GLU A 142 -4.09 24.80 -10.89
CA GLU A 142 -3.27 26.02 -10.75
C GLU A 142 -2.46 26.08 -9.46
N ARG A 143 -3.02 25.63 -8.33
CA ARG A 143 -2.36 25.64 -7.02
C ARG A 143 -2.61 24.37 -6.25
N ILE A 144 -1.52 23.77 -5.75
CA ILE A 144 -1.55 22.51 -5.01
C ILE A 144 -0.85 22.69 -3.65
N PHE A 145 -1.56 22.37 -2.58
CA PHE A 145 -1.06 22.44 -1.22
C PHE A 145 -0.95 21.04 -0.61
N VAL A 146 0.25 20.70 -0.13
CA VAL A 146 0.50 19.44 0.57
C VAL A 146 0.49 19.66 2.08
N HIS A 147 -0.34 18.90 2.78
CA HIS A 147 -0.36 18.82 4.24
C HIS A 147 0.35 17.55 4.68
N ALA A 148 1.61 17.69 5.12
CA ALA A 148 2.46 16.57 5.46
C ALA A 148 2.17 16.08 6.89
N PHE A 149 1.71 14.83 7.02
CA PHE A 149 1.61 14.18 8.31
C PHE A 149 2.88 13.39 8.59
N MET A 150 3.64 13.74 9.61
CA MET A 150 4.95 13.15 9.91
C MET A 150 4.80 11.83 10.65
N ASP A 151 5.61 10.85 10.24
CA ASP A 151 5.49 9.46 10.69
C ASP A 151 6.24 9.15 11.99
N GLY A 152 7.49 8.67 11.89
CA GLY A 152 8.31 8.30 13.05
C GLY A 152 7.81 7.07 13.84
N ARG A 153 6.80 6.36 13.33
CA ARG A 153 6.27 5.12 13.92
C ARG A 153 6.43 3.92 12.99
N ASP A 154 6.06 4.06 11.71
CA ASP A 154 6.27 3.00 10.71
C ASP A 154 7.66 3.12 10.07
N THR A 155 8.36 4.21 10.35
CA THR A 155 9.73 4.54 9.96
C THR A 155 10.51 5.05 11.19
N PRO A 156 11.86 5.15 11.15
CA PRO A 156 12.64 5.63 12.28
C PRO A 156 12.20 7.02 12.77
N PRO A 157 12.22 7.31 14.08
CA PRO A 157 11.60 8.50 14.67
C PRO A 157 12.12 9.84 14.13
N ASN A 158 13.40 9.90 13.71
CA ASN A 158 14.05 11.12 13.22
C ASN A 158 14.25 11.14 11.69
N SER A 159 13.54 10.29 10.94
CA SER A 159 13.68 10.18 9.48
C SER A 159 12.93 11.27 8.69
N GLY A 160 12.02 12.01 9.33
CA GLY A 160 11.11 12.96 8.69
C GLY A 160 11.76 14.00 7.77
N ILE A 161 12.96 14.48 8.11
CA ILE A 161 13.67 15.49 7.32
C ILE A 161 14.02 15.00 5.90
N LYS A 162 14.27 13.70 5.72
CA LYS A 162 14.52 13.08 4.41
C LYS A 162 13.29 13.25 3.52
N TYR A 163 12.13 12.85 4.03
CA TYR A 163 10.88 12.85 3.27
C TYR A 163 10.40 14.27 2.93
N ILE A 164 10.59 15.24 3.84
CA ILE A 164 10.28 16.64 3.55
C ILE A 164 11.15 17.16 2.39
N ARG A 165 12.47 16.97 2.43
CA ARG A 165 13.35 17.40 1.33
C ARG A 165 13.00 16.75 0.00
N GLU A 166 12.65 15.47 0.04
CA GLU A 166 12.26 14.70 -1.13
C GLU A 166 10.94 15.21 -1.73
N MET A 167 9.96 15.54 -0.87
CA MET A 167 8.71 16.16 -1.30
C MET A 167 8.95 17.58 -1.82
N GLU A 168 9.67 18.44 -1.10
CA GLU A 168 10.01 19.81 -1.54
C GLU A 168 10.69 19.82 -2.91
N SER A 169 11.62 18.90 -3.16
CA SER A 169 12.26 18.75 -4.47
C SER A 169 11.25 18.37 -5.56
N CYS A 170 10.31 17.48 -5.26
CA CYS A 170 9.22 17.13 -6.18
C CYS A 170 8.27 18.30 -6.44
N LEU A 171 7.91 19.08 -5.42
CA LEU A 171 6.98 20.20 -5.59
C LEU A 171 7.63 21.37 -6.34
N THR A 172 8.91 21.63 -6.06
CA THR A 172 9.71 22.65 -6.75
C THR A 172 9.82 22.37 -8.25
N SER A 173 9.98 21.11 -8.65
CA SER A 173 10.06 20.75 -10.08
C SER A 173 8.73 20.91 -10.83
N LEU A 174 7.60 20.92 -10.12
CA LEU A 174 6.28 21.17 -10.70
C LEU A 174 5.97 22.68 -10.82
N GLY A 175 6.52 23.51 -9.93
CA GLY A 175 6.42 24.98 -9.97
C GLY A 175 5.06 25.57 -9.54
N ASN A 176 4.04 24.74 -9.31
CA ASN A 176 2.68 25.14 -8.90
C ASN A 176 2.21 24.46 -7.60
N ALA A 177 3.13 23.90 -6.83
CA ALA A 177 2.82 23.14 -5.63
C ALA A 177 3.76 23.50 -4.46
N GLU A 178 3.26 23.43 -3.23
CA GLU A 178 4.06 23.68 -2.02
C GLU A 178 3.55 22.89 -0.80
N ILE A 179 4.39 22.74 0.23
CA ILE A 179 3.98 22.18 1.52
C ILE A 179 3.34 23.32 2.33
N ALA A 180 2.05 23.19 2.64
CA ALA A 180 1.30 24.20 3.38
C ALA A 180 1.42 24.03 4.91
N THR A 181 1.37 22.78 5.39
CA THR A 181 1.42 22.50 6.83
C THR A 181 2.16 21.20 7.12
N VAL A 182 2.79 21.14 8.29
CA VAL A 182 3.41 19.93 8.82
C VAL A 182 2.77 19.60 10.17
N SER A 183 2.32 18.36 10.35
CA SER A 183 1.73 17.89 11.61
C SER A 183 2.23 16.49 11.95
N GLY A 184 2.49 16.19 13.22
CA GLY A 184 2.78 14.81 13.61
C GLY A 184 1.56 13.90 13.43
N ARG A 185 1.75 12.64 13.03
CA ARG A 185 0.64 11.66 12.92
C ARG A 185 -0.16 11.49 14.20
N PHE A 186 0.46 11.74 15.36
CA PHE A 186 -0.19 11.75 16.66
C PHE A 186 -1.38 12.73 16.72
N TYR A 187 -1.30 13.85 15.98
CA TYR A 187 -2.36 14.85 15.87
C TYR A 187 -3.30 14.56 14.70
N ALA A 188 -2.74 14.31 13.52
CA ALA A 188 -3.51 14.21 12.28
C ALA A 188 -4.19 12.85 12.03
N MET A 189 -3.77 11.79 12.73
CA MET A 189 -4.24 10.42 12.51
C MET A 189 -4.59 9.71 13.84
N ASP A 190 -5.18 10.43 14.79
CA ASP A 190 -5.73 9.82 16.00
C ASP A 190 -6.88 8.87 15.65
N ARG A 191 -6.98 7.77 16.40
CA ARG A 191 -8.03 6.74 16.24
C ARG A 191 -8.71 6.38 17.55
N ASP A 192 -8.44 7.15 18.61
CA ASP A 192 -8.91 6.90 19.98
C ASP A 192 -9.92 7.97 20.43
N ASN A 193 -10.53 8.69 19.48
CA ASN A 193 -11.49 9.78 19.71
C ASN A 193 -10.94 10.94 20.56
N ARG A 194 -9.63 11.21 20.47
CA ARG A 194 -8.99 12.35 21.14
C ARG A 194 -9.10 13.60 20.28
N TRP A 195 -10.29 14.20 20.31
CA TRP A 195 -10.67 15.32 19.45
C TRP A 195 -9.80 16.56 19.62
N GLU A 196 -9.18 16.76 20.78
CA GLU A 196 -8.23 17.85 21.01
C GLU A 196 -7.02 17.78 20.06
N ARG A 197 -6.62 16.56 19.68
CA ARG A 197 -5.51 16.30 18.77
C ARG A 197 -5.89 16.55 17.33
N VAL A 198 -7.02 15.99 16.92
CA VAL A 198 -7.60 16.16 15.58
C VAL A 198 -7.88 17.64 15.32
N HIS A 199 -8.41 18.35 16.33
CA HIS A 199 -8.69 19.78 16.25
C HIS A 199 -7.41 20.62 16.04
N ALA A 200 -6.28 20.26 16.66
CA ALA A 200 -5.02 20.96 16.44
C ALA A 200 -4.53 20.82 14.99
N ALA A 201 -4.57 19.61 14.41
CA ALA A 201 -4.23 19.40 13.00
C ALA A 201 -5.20 20.11 12.05
N TYR A 202 -6.51 20.05 12.35
CA TYR A 202 -7.54 20.74 11.57
C TYR A 202 -7.33 22.26 11.55
N ARG A 203 -7.06 22.88 12.70
CA ARG A 203 -6.83 24.32 12.79
C ARG A 203 -5.62 24.76 11.98
N ALA A 204 -4.52 24.01 12.05
CA ALA A 204 -3.35 24.32 11.22
C ALA A 204 -3.68 24.31 9.72
N MET A 205 -4.47 23.33 9.25
CA MET A 205 -4.82 23.22 7.83
C MET A 205 -5.85 24.26 7.36
N VAL A 206 -6.80 24.65 8.21
CA VAL A 206 -7.93 25.51 7.82
C VAL A 206 -7.74 26.97 8.20
N SER A 207 -7.02 27.25 9.29
CA SER A 207 -6.89 28.58 9.87
C SER A 207 -5.46 29.15 9.83
N GLY A 208 -4.46 28.35 9.45
CA GLY A 208 -3.04 28.70 9.61
C GLY A 208 -2.61 28.74 11.08
#